data_AF-A0A537NZG1-F1
#
_entry.id   AF-A0A537NZG1-F1
#
_cell.length_a   1.000
_cell.length_b   1.000
_cell.length_c   1.000
_cell.angle_alpha   90.00
_cell.angle_beta   90.00
_cell.angle_gamma   90.00
#
_symmetry.space_group_name_H-M   'P 1'
#
loop_
_entity.id
_entity.type
_entity.pdbx_description
1 polymer ?
#
loop_
_entity_poly.entity_id
_entity_poly.type
_entity_poly.pdbx_seq_one_letter_code
_entity_poly.pdbx_strand_id
1 'polypeptide(L)'
;MSEVSLGWTSDVETNALHWYNTMDFGRQTVWWKKTHGHLMTDYALKMAAAIEKTTGIDDVHKAWAEAHHMYQTLGPVLEANDVFICPTLNLPAVHADHDPWDPDFHINGIK
;
A
#
# COMPACT_ATOMS: atom_id res chain seq x y z
N MET A 1 14.75 5.97 -23.76
CA MET A 1 13.96 5.54 -22.60
C MET A 1 12.60 5.16 -23.13
N SER A 2 12.21 3.89 -23.02
CA SER A 2 10.87 3.43 -23.38
C SER A 2 10.01 3.43 -22.13
N GLU A 3 8.81 3.97 -22.24
CA GLU A 3 7.79 3.81 -21.20
C GLU A 3 7.34 2.35 -21.17
N VAL A 4 7.24 1.79 -19.97
CA VAL A 4 6.78 0.41 -19.74
C VAL A 4 5.34 0.46 -19.28
N SER A 5 4.46 -0.26 -19.96
CA SER A 5 3.08 -0.50 -19.52
C SER A 5 2.93 -1.92 -19.03
N LEU A 6 2.48 -2.09 -17.79
CA LEU A 6 2.37 -3.39 -17.12
C LEU A 6 0.94 -3.96 -17.12
N GLY A 7 -0.05 -3.15 -17.51
CA GLY A 7 -1.46 -3.53 -17.48
C GLY A 7 -2.05 -3.73 -16.08
N TRP A 8 -1.36 -3.24 -15.04
CA TRP A 8 -1.80 -3.36 -13.65
C TRP A 8 -3.00 -2.45 -13.37
N THR A 9 -3.90 -2.91 -12.51
CA THR A 9 -5.12 -2.21 -12.07
C THR A 9 -4.99 -1.77 -10.60
N SER A 10 -6.02 -1.10 -10.07
CA SER A 10 -6.15 -0.79 -8.63
C SER A 10 -6.19 -2.02 -7.72
N ASP A 11 -6.35 -3.22 -8.30
CA ASP A 11 -6.29 -4.47 -7.54
C ASP A 11 -4.89 -4.70 -6.96
N VAL A 12 -3.83 -4.23 -7.66
CA VAL A 12 -2.46 -4.29 -7.14
C VAL A 12 -2.36 -3.57 -5.81
N GLU A 13 -2.87 -2.34 -5.73
CA GLU A 13 -2.85 -1.56 -4.49
C GLU A 13 -3.71 -2.22 -3.41
N THR A 14 -4.94 -2.60 -3.76
CA THR A 14 -5.89 -3.22 -2.83
C THR A 14 -5.34 -4.50 -2.22
N ASN A 15 -4.78 -5.39 -3.04
CA ASN A 15 -4.28 -6.69 -2.61
C ASN A 15 -2.89 -6.59 -1.95
N ALA A 16 -2.05 -5.64 -2.37
CA ALA A 16 -0.77 -5.38 -1.71
C ALA A 16 -0.94 -4.93 -0.25
N LEU A 17 -2.02 -4.23 0.08
CA LEU A 17 -2.34 -3.90 1.47
C LEU A 17 -2.54 -5.14 2.33
N HIS A 18 -3.08 -6.24 1.81
CA HIS A 18 -3.17 -7.49 2.56
C HIS A 18 -1.79 -8.06 2.89
N TRP A 19 -0.81 -7.95 1.96
CA TRP A 19 0.58 -8.29 2.26
C TRP A 19 1.10 -7.41 3.41
N TYR A 20 0.91 -6.09 3.29
CA TYR A 20 1.38 -5.15 4.29
C TYR A 20 0.78 -5.46 5.68
N ASN A 21 -0.53 -5.65 5.74
CA ASN A 21 -1.29 -5.86 6.95
C ASN A 21 -1.01 -7.21 7.64
N THR A 22 -0.57 -8.22 6.88
CA THR A 22 -0.25 -9.55 7.40
C THR A 22 1.16 -9.66 7.97
N MET A 23 2.08 -8.83 7.48
CA MET A 23 3.46 -8.77 7.97
C MET A 23 3.56 -8.08 9.33
N ASP A 24 4.72 -8.25 9.97
CA ASP A 24 4.97 -7.82 11.35
C ASP A 24 4.73 -6.31 11.54
N PHE A 25 5.11 -5.47 10.58
CA PHE A 25 4.89 -4.03 10.66
C PHE A 25 3.39 -3.63 10.71
N GLY A 26 2.52 -4.33 9.96
CA GLY A 26 1.08 -4.12 10.03
C GLY A 26 0.49 -4.68 11.33
N ARG A 27 0.87 -5.92 11.68
CA ARG A 27 0.38 -6.61 12.88
C ARG A 27 0.79 -5.93 14.18
N GLN A 28 2.02 -5.42 14.26
CA GLN A 28 2.50 -4.67 15.42
C GLN A 28 1.61 -3.47 15.72
N THR A 29 1.12 -2.76 14.71
CA THR A 29 0.21 -1.63 14.90
C THR A 29 -1.08 -2.06 15.63
N VAL A 30 -1.63 -3.23 15.28
CA VAL A 30 -2.81 -3.81 15.95
C VAL A 30 -2.47 -4.29 17.37
N TRP A 31 -1.31 -4.93 17.57
CA TRP A 31 -0.92 -5.43 18.89
C TRP A 31 -0.59 -4.31 19.87
N TRP A 32 0.15 -3.30 19.44
CA TRP A 32 0.50 -2.15 20.26
C TRP A 32 -0.70 -1.29 20.58
N LYS A 33 -1.70 -1.18 19.69
CA LYS A 33 -2.97 -0.51 20.02
C LYS A 33 -3.62 -1.06 21.29
N LYS A 34 -3.50 -2.38 21.56
CA LYS A 34 -4.12 -3.02 22.74
C LYS A 34 -3.52 -2.56 24.06
N THR A 35 -2.23 -2.24 24.09
CA THR A 35 -1.48 -1.96 25.33
C THR A 35 -0.99 -0.51 25.41
N HIS A 36 -0.73 0.12 24.26
CA HIS A 36 -0.12 1.44 24.12
C HIS A 36 -0.92 2.37 23.19
N GLY A 37 -2.19 2.06 22.88
CA GLY A 37 -3.02 2.87 21.99
C GLY A 37 -3.10 4.35 22.37
N HIS A 38 -3.03 4.67 23.67
CA HIS A 38 -3.02 6.05 24.18
C HIS A 38 -1.75 6.84 23.86
N LEU A 39 -0.67 6.18 23.42
CA LEU A 39 0.58 6.80 22.97
C LEU A 39 0.68 6.87 21.44
N MET A 40 -0.24 6.24 20.73
CA MET A 40 -0.22 6.15 19.27
C MET A 40 -0.90 7.37 18.65
N THR A 41 -0.44 7.76 17.46
CA THR A 41 -1.08 8.81 16.68
C THR A 41 -2.43 8.35 16.14
N ASP A 42 -3.32 9.30 15.87
CA ASP A 42 -4.65 9.01 15.29
C ASP A 42 -4.55 8.22 13.97
N TYR A 43 -3.57 8.54 13.12
CA TYR A 43 -3.31 7.80 11.88
C TYR A 43 -2.98 6.32 12.15
N ALA A 44 -2.16 6.02 13.15
CA ALA A 44 -1.80 4.65 13.50
C ALA A 44 -2.99 3.88 14.11
N LEU A 45 -3.84 4.55 14.89
CA LEU A 45 -5.07 3.97 15.42
C LEU A 45 -6.08 3.63 14.32
N LYS A 46 -6.26 4.55 13.35
CA LYS A 46 -7.09 4.33 12.15
C LYS A 46 -6.55 3.17 11.31
N MET A 47 -5.23 3.08 11.11
CA MET A 47 -4.59 1.95 10.42
C MET A 47 -4.88 0.62 11.13
N ALA A 48 -4.69 0.54 12.45
CA ALA A 48 -4.99 -0.69 13.19
C ALA A 48 -6.46 -1.11 13.04
N ALA A 49 -7.40 -0.15 13.10
CA ALA A 49 -8.82 -0.44 12.88
C ALA A 49 -9.12 -0.92 11.45
N ALA A 50 -8.46 -0.35 10.43
CA ALA A 50 -8.59 -0.80 9.05
C ALA A 50 -8.06 -2.23 8.88
N ILE A 51 -6.88 -2.54 9.43
CA ILE A 51 -6.27 -3.89 9.39
C ILE A 51 -7.21 -4.92 10.01
N GLU A 52 -7.76 -4.63 11.19
CA GLU A 52 -8.70 -5.51 11.89
C GLU A 52 -9.95 -5.80 11.05
N LYS A 53 -10.38 -4.84 10.22
CA LYS A 53 -11.58 -4.95 9.39
C LYS A 53 -11.33 -5.63 8.04
N THR A 54 -10.17 -5.42 7.42
CA THR A 54 -9.95 -5.77 6.01
C THR A 54 -8.99 -6.93 5.79
N THR A 55 -8.40 -7.51 6.85
CA THR A 55 -7.38 -8.56 6.69
C THR A 55 -7.67 -9.77 7.58
N GLY A 56 -8.61 -10.60 7.11
CA GLY A 56 -8.94 -11.91 7.66
C GLY A 56 -8.20 -13.06 6.97
N ILE A 57 -8.53 -14.29 7.39
CA ILE A 57 -7.92 -15.52 6.85
C ILE A 57 -8.13 -15.66 5.33
N ASP A 58 -9.28 -15.22 4.83
CA ASP A 58 -9.65 -15.28 3.41
C ASP A 58 -9.07 -14.12 2.58
N ASP A 59 -8.35 -13.18 3.21
CA ASP A 59 -7.76 -12.04 2.51
C ASP A 59 -6.26 -12.22 2.28
N VAL A 60 -5.59 -12.89 3.22
CA VAL A 60 -4.14 -13.12 3.22
C VAL A 60 -3.66 -13.62 1.85
N HIS A 61 -4.25 -14.69 1.33
CA HIS A 61 -3.82 -15.31 0.08
C HIS A 61 -3.87 -14.39 -1.15
N LYS A 62 -4.73 -13.36 -1.17
CA LYS A 62 -4.93 -12.47 -2.31
C LYS A 62 -3.65 -11.71 -2.67
N ALA A 63 -2.84 -11.36 -1.67
CA ALA A 63 -1.54 -10.72 -1.87
C ALA A 63 -0.58 -11.58 -2.71
N TRP A 64 -0.51 -12.89 -2.45
CA TRP A 64 0.38 -13.79 -3.20
C TRP A 64 -0.15 -14.07 -4.61
N ALA A 65 -1.47 -14.17 -4.76
CA ALA A 65 -2.09 -14.31 -6.08
C ALA A 65 -1.82 -13.07 -6.95
N GLU A 66 -1.96 -11.88 -6.37
CA GLU A 66 -1.65 -10.62 -7.06
C GLU A 66 -0.17 -10.53 -7.41
N ALA A 67 0.73 -10.82 -6.46
CA ALA A 67 2.17 -10.82 -6.74
C ALA A 67 2.51 -11.77 -7.90
N HIS A 68 1.94 -12.97 -7.92
CA HIS A 68 2.12 -13.89 -9.04
C HIS A 68 1.68 -13.29 -10.38
N HIS A 69 0.48 -12.68 -10.42
CA HIS A 69 -0.05 -12.01 -11.61
C HIS A 69 0.85 -10.86 -12.07
N MET A 70 1.28 -10.01 -11.13
CA MET A 70 2.22 -8.91 -11.38
C MET A 70 3.53 -9.40 -12.01
N TYR A 71 4.10 -10.50 -11.50
CA TYR A 71 5.34 -11.05 -12.04
C TYR A 71 5.19 -11.67 -13.43
N GLN A 72 3.99 -12.07 -13.85
CA GLN A 72 3.78 -12.54 -15.23
C GLN A 72 4.02 -11.42 -16.25
N THR A 73 3.68 -10.17 -15.92
CA THR A 73 3.89 -9.03 -16.83
C THR A 73 5.20 -8.30 -16.56
N LEU A 74 5.65 -8.24 -15.29
CA LEU A 74 6.90 -7.59 -14.93
C LEU A 74 8.15 -8.40 -15.33
N GLY A 75 8.09 -9.75 -15.23
CA GLY A 75 9.23 -10.62 -15.51
C GLY A 75 9.91 -10.38 -16.87
N PRO A 76 9.17 -10.37 -17.99
CA PRO A 76 9.73 -10.07 -19.31
C PRO A 76 10.34 -8.67 -19.41
N VAL A 77 9.80 -7.70 -18.67
CA VAL A 77 10.34 -6.34 -18.65
C VAL A 77 11.69 -6.32 -17.91
N LEU A 78 11.79 -7.00 -16.77
CA LEU A 78 13.05 -7.15 -16.01
C LEU A 78 14.14 -7.82 -16.83
N GLU A 79 13.79 -8.80 -17.67
CA GLU A 79 14.74 -9.47 -18.56
C GLU A 79 15.23 -8.56 -19.70
N ALA A 80 14.35 -7.70 -20.21
CA ALA A 80 14.66 -6.84 -21.35
C ALA A 80 15.40 -5.53 -21.00
N ASN A 81 15.53 -5.17 -19.72
CA ASN A 81 16.06 -3.87 -19.29
C ASN A 81 17.01 -4.01 -18.08
N ASP A 82 18.15 -3.35 -18.15
CA ASP A 82 19.15 -3.37 -17.08
C ASP A 82 18.81 -2.44 -15.89
N VAL A 83 18.06 -1.37 -16.16
CA VAL A 83 17.78 -0.31 -15.17
C VAL A 83 16.35 0.19 -15.31
N PHE A 84 15.71 0.39 -14.16
CA PHE A 84 14.41 1.03 -14.04
C PHE A 84 14.55 2.38 -13.34
N ILE A 85 13.89 3.39 -13.90
CA ILE A 85 13.76 4.71 -13.28
C ILE A 85 12.28 4.94 -13.04
N CYS A 86 11.89 5.04 -11.78
CA CYS A 86 10.53 5.37 -11.37
C CYS A 86 10.56 6.60 -10.44
N PRO A 87 9.49 7.42 -10.44
CA PRO A 87 9.31 8.41 -9.40
C PRO A 87 9.28 7.74 -8.03
N THR A 88 10.02 8.27 -7.06
CA THR A 88 10.00 7.76 -5.68
C THR A 88 8.67 8.06 -4.99
N LEU A 89 8.05 9.19 -5.34
CA LEU A 89 6.78 9.65 -4.81
C LEU A 89 5.88 10.11 -5.96
N ASN A 90 4.57 9.93 -5.81
CA ASN A 90 3.56 10.52 -6.70
C ASN A 90 3.40 12.04 -6.49
N LEU A 91 3.78 12.53 -5.32
CA LEU A 91 3.74 13.94 -4.93
C LEU A 91 5.08 14.37 -4.30
N PRO A 92 5.59 15.58 -4.61
CA PRO A 92 6.86 16.04 -4.05
C PRO A 92 6.86 16.20 -2.52
N ALA A 93 5.77 16.71 -1.96
CA ALA A 93 5.56 16.88 -0.52
C ALA A 93 4.08 17.17 -0.23
N VAL A 94 3.64 16.85 0.99
CA VAL A 94 2.34 17.28 1.55
C VAL A 94 2.58 18.27 2.68
N HIS A 95 1.54 19.00 3.09
CA HIS A 95 1.63 19.88 4.25
C HIS A 95 1.94 19.09 5.53
N ALA A 96 2.59 19.75 6.50
CA ALA A 96 3.00 19.09 7.74
C ALA A 96 1.83 18.58 8.60
N ASP A 97 0.65 19.18 8.43
CA ASP A 97 -0.61 18.84 9.09
C ASP A 97 -1.53 17.98 8.20
N HIS A 98 -1.03 17.46 7.09
CA HIS A 98 -1.79 16.54 6.23
C HIS A 98 -2.20 15.28 7.01
N ASP A 99 -3.51 14.99 7.03
CA ASP A 99 -4.04 13.71 7.48
C ASP A 99 -4.01 12.72 6.31
N PRO A 100 -3.25 11.62 6.38
CA PRO A 100 -3.24 10.61 5.33
C PRO A 100 -4.56 9.85 5.17
N TRP A 101 -5.51 10.04 6.10
CA TRP A 101 -6.88 9.51 6.00
C TRP A 101 -7.92 10.53 5.55
N ASP A 102 -7.50 11.73 5.12
CA ASP A 102 -8.43 12.75 4.63
C ASP A 102 -9.20 12.23 3.40
N PRO A 103 -10.51 11.96 3.51
CA PRO A 103 -11.29 11.44 2.40
C PRO A 103 -11.53 12.49 1.31
N ASP A 104 -11.22 13.76 1.59
CA ASP A 104 -11.40 14.90 0.70
C ASP A 104 -10.04 15.50 0.29
N PHE A 105 -8.96 14.72 0.35
CA PHE A 105 -7.69 15.12 -0.24
C PHE A 105 -7.81 15.23 -1.76
N HIS A 106 -7.31 16.34 -2.33
CA HIS A 106 -7.33 16.60 -3.76
C HIS A 106 -5.97 17.09 -4.25
N ILE A 107 -5.57 16.66 -5.44
CA ILE A 107 -4.39 17.12 -6.16
C ILE A 107 -4.87 17.89 -7.39
N ASN A 108 -4.58 19.19 -7.46
CA ASN A 108 -5.03 20.06 -8.57
C ASN A 108 -6.57 19.99 -8.81
N GLY A 109 -7.35 19.79 -7.74
CA GLY A 109 -8.81 19.65 -7.80
C GLY A 109 -9.32 18.26 -8.21
N ILE A 110 -8.43 17.29 -8.41
CA ILE A 110 -8.75 15.88 -8.68
C ILE A 110 -8.62 15.10 -7.38
N LYS A 111 -9.61 14.27 -7.07
CA LYS A 111 -9.61 13.38 -5.90
C LYS A 111 -8.64 12.22 -6.11
#